data_AF-A0A1U9JY47-F1
#
_entry.id   AF-A0A1U9JY47-F1
#
_cell.length_a   1.000
_cell.length_b   1.000
_cell.length_c   1.000
_cell.angle_alpha   90.00
_cell.angle_beta   90.00
_cell.angle_gamma   90.00
#
_symmetry.space_group_name_H-M   'P 1'
#
loop_
_entity.id
_entity.type
_entity.pdbx_description
1 polymer ?
#
loop_
_entity_poly.entity_id
_entity_poly.type
_entity_poly.pdbx_seq_one_letter_code
_entity_poly.pdbx_strand_id
1 'polypeptide(L)'
;MSNIVAYGGGGKKGGSSRRPEEHPDSLHSIARARILDLISEGPIVGAASGKDFLKSYYINGTPVQNDDGSYNFPDVAAEYTLGTQDQDYIKGFPASENTIVVNSELKAGARGPRR
;
A
#
# COMPACT_ATOMS: atom_id res chain seq x y z
N MET A 1 -69.48 -12.91 0.39
CA MET A 1 -70.31 -11.72 0.60
C MET A 1 -69.80 -11.01 1.85
N SER A 2 -69.31 -9.78 1.64
CA SER A 2 -69.27 -8.65 2.57
C SER A 2 -68.48 -8.73 3.89
N ASN A 3 -67.50 -7.84 3.97
CA ASN A 3 -66.78 -7.41 5.17
C ASN A 3 -67.73 -6.77 6.20
N ILE A 4 -67.32 -6.77 7.47
CA ILE A 4 -67.68 -5.69 8.40
C ILE A 4 -66.41 -5.26 9.15
N VAL A 5 -66.08 -3.98 8.98
CA VAL A 5 -65.09 -3.23 9.76
C VAL A 5 -65.90 -2.31 10.65
N ALA A 6 -65.72 -2.43 11.97
CA ALA A 6 -66.19 -1.44 12.94
C ALA A 6 -64.97 -0.97 13.75
N TYR A 7 -64.72 0.34 13.68
CA TYR A 7 -63.61 1.01 14.34
C TYR A 7 -63.89 1.13 15.85
N GLY A 8 -63.20 0.30 16.64
CA GLY A 8 -63.14 0.39 18.10
C GLY A 8 -61.88 1.13 18.54
N GLY A 9 -62.04 2.09 19.46
CA GLY A 9 -60.95 2.87 20.03
C GLY A 9 -60.08 2.14 21.06
N GLY A 10 -58.99 2.79 21.43
CA GLY A 10 -58.26 2.56 22.68
C GLY A 10 -57.22 1.44 22.66
N GLY A 11 -55.94 1.79 22.47
CA GLY A 11 -54.83 0.86 22.69
C GLY A 11 -53.46 1.50 22.51
N LYS A 12 -52.90 2.06 23.60
CA LYS A 12 -51.47 2.39 23.69
C LYS A 12 -50.65 1.10 23.51
N LYS A 13 -49.87 0.96 22.43
CA LYS A 13 -48.67 0.11 22.41
C LYS A 13 -47.59 0.67 21.50
N GLY A 14 -46.46 1.00 22.14
CA GLY A 14 -45.11 0.78 21.63
C GLY A 14 -44.74 1.54 20.37
N GLY A 15 -44.13 2.72 20.55
CA GLY A 15 -43.33 3.34 19.50
C GLY A 15 -42.31 2.34 18.98
N SER A 16 -42.45 1.98 17.70
CA SER A 16 -41.42 1.24 16.99
C SER A 16 -40.26 2.20 16.79
N SER A 17 -39.29 2.13 17.71
CA SER A 17 -37.98 2.75 17.53
C SER A 17 -37.33 2.08 16.33
N ARG A 18 -37.47 2.72 15.17
CA ARG A 18 -36.73 2.37 13.96
C ARG A 18 -35.26 2.63 14.30
N ARG A 19 -34.49 1.58 14.56
CA ARG A 19 -33.03 1.68 14.58
C ARG A 19 -32.62 2.19 13.20
N PRO A 20 -31.95 3.34 13.09
CA PRO A 20 -31.25 3.67 11.85
C PRO A 20 -30.21 2.57 11.66
N GLU A 21 -30.38 1.76 10.62
CA GLU A 21 -29.29 0.94 10.12
C GLU A 21 -28.40 1.90 9.33
N GLU A 22 -27.36 2.40 9.98
CA GLU A 22 -26.30 3.14 9.30
C GLU A 22 -25.66 2.17 8.31
N HIS A 23 -25.92 2.37 7.02
CA HIS A 23 -25.16 1.69 5.98
C HIS A 23 -23.67 1.97 6.23
N PRO A 24 -22.78 0.95 6.15
CA PRO A 24 -21.36 1.15 6.37
C PRO A 24 -20.87 2.23 5.39
N ASP A 25 -20.42 3.33 5.96
CA ASP A 25 -19.92 4.47 5.22
C ASP A 25 -18.65 4.07 4.48
N SER A 26 -18.81 3.72 3.20
CA SER A 26 -17.70 3.33 2.32
C SER A 26 -17.04 4.53 1.63
N LEU A 27 -17.32 5.76 2.09
CA LEU A 27 -16.64 6.99 1.62
C LEU A 27 -15.14 7.05 1.98
N HIS A 28 -14.60 6.04 2.66
CA HIS A 28 -13.15 5.87 2.77
C HIS A 28 -12.61 5.28 1.47
N SER A 29 -12.37 6.15 0.48
CA SER A 29 -11.59 5.79 -0.70
C SER A 29 -10.17 5.44 -0.26
N ILE A 30 -9.81 4.16 -0.31
CA ILE A 30 -8.41 3.74 -0.13
C ILE A 30 -7.67 4.14 -1.40
N ALA A 31 -6.87 5.20 -1.32
CA ALA A 31 -5.95 5.58 -2.37
C ALA A 31 -4.78 4.59 -2.39
N ARG A 32 -4.52 3.98 -3.55
CA ARG A 32 -3.37 3.10 -3.78
C ARG A 32 -2.40 3.77 -4.72
N ALA A 33 -1.13 3.77 -4.38
CA ALA A 33 -0.04 4.21 -5.26
C ALA A 33 0.77 3.00 -5.73
N ARG A 34 1.31 3.09 -6.94
CA ARG A 34 2.34 2.18 -7.45
C ARG A 34 3.52 3.03 -7.90
N ILE A 35 4.71 2.68 -7.45
CA ILE A 35 5.95 3.42 -7.70
C ILE A 35 6.96 2.46 -8.34
N LEU A 36 7.65 2.93 -9.37
CA LEU A 36 8.76 2.23 -10.01
C LEU A 36 9.98 3.14 -9.98
N ASP A 37 11.01 2.71 -9.25
CA ASP A 37 12.25 3.47 -9.08
C ASP A 37 13.42 2.76 -9.78
N LEU A 38 14.29 3.55 -10.42
CA LEU A 38 15.53 3.07 -11.02
C LEU A 38 16.71 3.36 -10.09
N ILE A 39 17.37 2.30 -9.61
CA ILE A 39 18.47 2.40 -8.63
C ILE A 39 19.85 2.29 -9.31
N SER A 40 19.93 1.57 -10.43
CA SER A 40 21.19 1.27 -11.13
C SER A 40 20.97 1.12 -12.63
N GLU A 41 21.99 1.47 -13.41
CA GLU A 41 22.02 1.28 -14.86
C GLU A 41 22.53 -0.12 -15.28
N GLY A 42 23.10 -0.88 -14.35
CA GLY A 42 23.65 -2.20 -14.60
C GLY A 42 23.50 -3.17 -13.43
N PRO A 43 24.04 -4.39 -13.55
CA PRO A 43 23.84 -5.45 -12.58
C PRO A 43 24.28 -5.06 -11.17
N ILE A 44 23.41 -5.29 -10.19
CA ILE A 44 23.72 -5.12 -8.76
C ILE A 44 23.66 -6.46 -8.02
N VAL A 45 24.27 -6.50 -6.84
CA VAL A 45 24.25 -7.69 -5.96
C VAL A 45 22.91 -7.89 -5.23
N GLY A 46 22.03 -6.88 -5.25
CA GLY A 46 20.75 -6.86 -4.55
C GLY A 46 20.78 -6.01 -3.28
N ALA A 47 19.70 -6.08 -2.50
CA ALA A 47 19.56 -5.32 -1.26
C ALA A 47 20.56 -5.77 -0.19
N ALA A 48 20.97 -4.85 0.70
CA ALA A 48 21.93 -5.14 1.77
C ALA A 48 21.44 -6.24 2.73
N SER A 49 20.13 -6.30 2.95
CA SER A 49 19.48 -7.34 3.78
C SER A 49 19.25 -8.67 3.04
N GLY A 50 19.73 -8.81 1.81
CA GLY A 50 19.63 -10.04 1.02
C GLY A 50 18.18 -10.47 0.77
N LYS A 51 17.80 -11.65 1.31
CA LYS A 51 16.44 -12.19 1.15
C LYS A 51 15.38 -11.35 1.87
N ASP A 52 15.74 -10.69 2.97
CA ASP A 52 14.85 -9.82 3.74
C ASP A 52 14.94 -8.37 3.24
N PHE A 53 14.86 -8.17 1.92
CA PHE A 53 15.13 -6.87 1.29
C PHE A 53 14.20 -5.74 1.80
N LEU A 54 13.02 -6.06 2.32
CA LEU A 54 12.09 -5.10 2.92
C LEU A 54 12.63 -4.43 4.19
N LYS A 55 13.66 -5.00 4.82
CA LYS A 55 14.42 -4.34 5.90
C LYS A 55 15.29 -3.20 5.37
N SER A 56 15.67 -3.25 4.09
CA SER A 56 16.43 -2.19 3.40
C SER A 56 15.54 -1.15 2.71
N TYR A 57 14.20 -1.29 2.76
CA TYR A 57 13.26 -0.37 2.12
C TYR A 57 12.57 0.51 3.16
N TYR A 58 12.67 1.83 3.00
CA TYR A 58 12.20 2.79 4.00
C TYR A 58 11.13 3.71 3.42
N ILE A 59 10.03 3.87 4.15
CA ILE A 59 9.00 4.88 3.84
C ILE A 59 9.13 5.95 4.92
N ASN A 60 9.49 7.17 4.52
CA ASN A 60 9.74 8.30 5.42
C ASN A 60 10.71 7.96 6.57
N GLY A 61 11.76 7.18 6.27
CA GLY A 61 12.77 6.78 7.25
C GLY A 61 12.36 5.64 8.19
N THR A 62 11.15 5.09 8.05
CA THR A 62 10.71 3.88 8.76
C THR A 62 10.88 2.66 7.85
N PRO A 63 11.60 1.60 8.27
CA PRO A 63 11.75 0.41 7.44
C PRO A 63 10.40 -0.28 7.24
N VAL A 64 10.19 -0.92 6.10
CA VAL A 64 8.94 -1.65 5.84
C VAL A 64 8.85 -2.88 6.74
N GLN A 65 9.96 -3.61 6.86
CA GLN A 65 10.11 -4.74 7.77
C GLN A 65 11.19 -4.43 8.82
N ASN A 66 10.89 -4.69 10.08
CA ASN A 66 11.83 -4.54 11.19
C ASN A 66 12.79 -5.75 11.26
N ASP A 67 13.86 -5.60 12.05
CA ASP A 67 14.85 -6.68 12.25
C ASP A 67 14.25 -7.92 12.92
N ASP A 68 13.23 -7.73 13.75
CA ASP A 68 12.45 -8.80 14.41
C ASP A 68 11.45 -9.49 13.46
N GLY A 69 11.37 -9.05 12.20
CA GLY A 69 10.50 -9.58 11.16
C GLY A 69 9.08 -9.00 11.14
N SER A 70 8.72 -8.14 12.11
CA SER A 70 7.44 -7.44 12.10
C SER A 70 7.37 -6.37 11.00
N TYR A 71 6.16 -6.05 10.53
CA TYR A 71 5.95 -5.06 9.47
C TYR A 71 5.36 -3.77 10.03
N ASN A 72 5.92 -2.63 9.63
CA ASN A 72 5.40 -1.31 10.01
C ASN A 72 4.22 -0.87 9.12
N PHE A 73 4.10 -1.46 7.92
CA PHE A 73 3.05 -1.14 6.95
C PHE A 73 2.40 -2.43 6.44
N PRO A 74 1.11 -2.68 6.73
CA PRO A 74 0.46 -3.97 6.46
C PRO A 74 0.18 -4.24 4.97
N ASP A 75 0.08 -3.19 4.14
CA ASP A 75 -0.34 -3.29 2.73
C ASP A 75 0.75 -2.88 1.74
N VAL A 76 2.02 -3.11 2.08
CA VAL A 76 3.15 -2.84 1.18
C VAL A 76 3.58 -4.14 0.49
N ALA A 77 3.52 -4.14 -0.84
CA ALA A 77 4.16 -5.13 -1.69
C ALA A 77 5.24 -4.45 -2.52
N ALA A 78 6.41 -5.06 -2.60
CA ALA A 78 7.52 -4.57 -3.39
C ALA A 78 8.21 -5.73 -4.10
N GLU A 79 8.75 -5.43 -5.27
CA GLU A 79 9.58 -6.33 -6.07
C GLU A 79 10.77 -5.52 -6.55
N TYR A 80 11.92 -6.18 -6.74
CA TYR A 80 13.10 -5.54 -7.30
C TYR A 80 13.77 -6.46 -8.30
N THR A 81 14.52 -5.86 -9.21
CA THR A 81 15.27 -6.57 -10.22
C THR A 81 16.74 -6.23 -10.11
N LEU A 82 17.61 -7.19 -10.45
CA LEU A 82 19.06 -7.01 -10.31
C LEU A 82 19.68 -6.21 -11.47
N GLY A 83 18.94 -5.90 -12.53
CA GLY A 83 19.45 -5.14 -13.67
C GLY A 83 20.38 -5.96 -14.57
N THR A 84 20.13 -7.28 -14.67
CA THR A 84 20.85 -8.16 -15.61
C THR A 84 20.45 -7.86 -17.06
N GLN A 85 21.34 -8.17 -18.01
CA GLN A 85 21.07 -7.94 -19.43
C GLN A 85 19.82 -8.70 -19.91
N ASP A 86 19.68 -9.95 -19.46
CA ASP A 86 18.48 -10.74 -19.66
C ASP A 86 17.57 -10.55 -18.44
N GLN A 87 16.45 -9.85 -18.62
CA GLN A 87 15.47 -9.57 -17.58
C GLN A 87 14.05 -9.49 -18.16
N ASP A 88 13.09 -9.99 -17.40
CA ASP A 88 11.68 -9.88 -17.76
C ASP A 88 11.16 -8.44 -17.64
N TYR A 89 10.14 -8.13 -18.45
CA TYR A 89 9.44 -6.86 -18.39
C TYR A 89 8.71 -6.67 -17.05
N ILE A 90 8.85 -5.47 -16.46
CA ILE A 90 8.18 -5.07 -15.23
C ILE A 90 6.70 -4.78 -15.50
N LYS A 91 5.82 -5.65 -15.00
CA LYS A 91 4.37 -5.56 -15.23
C LYS A 91 3.71 -4.55 -14.28
N GLY A 92 2.51 -4.10 -14.65
CA GLY A 92 1.65 -3.34 -13.73
C GLY A 92 1.85 -1.83 -13.75
N PHE A 93 2.71 -1.28 -14.61
CA PHE A 93 2.84 0.16 -14.81
C PHE A 93 2.33 0.52 -16.21
N PRO A 94 1.04 0.89 -16.37
CA PRO A 94 0.55 1.41 -17.65
C PRO A 94 1.32 2.70 -17.96
N ALA A 95 1.77 2.86 -19.21
CA ALA A 95 2.61 3.96 -19.66
C ALA A 95 1.90 5.32 -19.51
N SER A 96 1.94 5.90 -18.32
CA SER A 96 1.67 7.31 -18.07
C SER A 96 2.91 7.87 -17.39
N GLU A 97 3.85 8.31 -18.22
CA GLU A 97 5.17 8.75 -17.80
C GLU A 97 5.12 10.21 -17.34
N ASN A 98 5.64 10.48 -16.15
CA ASN A 98 5.99 11.83 -15.72
C ASN A 98 7.41 11.76 -15.14
N THR A 99 8.38 12.35 -15.84
CA THR A 99 9.80 12.29 -15.46
C THR A 99 10.14 13.46 -14.53
N ILE A 100 10.57 13.17 -13.30
CA ILE A 100 11.14 14.16 -12.37
C ILE A 100 12.61 13.82 -12.17
N VAL A 101 13.52 14.72 -12.58
CA VAL A 101 14.97 14.53 -12.48
C VAL A 101 15.43 14.79 -11.04
N VAL A 102 16.10 13.81 -10.42
CA VAL A 102 16.70 13.93 -9.09
C VAL A 102 18.22 13.90 -9.23
N ASN A 103 18.88 15.05 -9.10
CA ASN A 103 20.34 15.20 -9.24
C ASN A 103 21.10 14.85 -7.94
N SER A 104 20.91 13.65 -7.40
CA SER A 104 21.70 13.19 -6.25
C SER A 104 22.91 12.37 -6.69
N GLU A 105 24.11 12.79 -6.28
CA GLU A 105 25.36 12.06 -6.51
C GLU A 105 25.39 10.75 -5.71
N LEU A 106 25.58 9.61 -6.38
CA LEU A 106 25.80 8.31 -5.75
C LEU A 106 27.24 8.24 -5.22
N LYS A 107 27.43 8.49 -3.92
CA LYS A 107 28.75 8.32 -3.28
C LYS A 107 28.97 6.87 -2.86
N ALA A 108 29.80 6.14 -3.61
CA ALA A 108 30.36 4.88 -3.14
C ALA A 108 31.27 5.16 -1.93
N GLY A 109 31.05 4.47 -0.81
CA GLY A 109 31.80 4.65 0.43
C GLY A 109 33.31 4.62 0.19
N ALA A 110 33.98 5.73 0.52
CA ALA A 110 35.40 5.92 0.30
C ALA A 110 36.21 4.81 1.01
N ARG A 111 36.92 4.01 0.22
CA ARG A 111 37.96 3.11 0.74
C ARG A 111 39.07 3.99 1.33
N GLY A 112 39.21 3.98 2.65
CA GLY A 112 40.21 4.75 3.38
C GLY A 112 41.63 4.54 2.85
N PRO A 113 42.52 5.54 2.99
CA PRO A 113 43.85 5.50 2.39
C PRO A 113 44.69 4.37 2.99
N ARG A 114 45.21 3.51 2.12
CA ARG A 114 46.26 2.55 2.49
C ARG A 114 47.58 3.32 2.65
N ARG A 115 48.12 3.30 3.86
CA ARG A 115 49.56 3.49 4.14
C ARG A 115 50.05 2.26 4.89
#